data_AF-A0A9E1M1U1-F1
#
_entry.id   AF-A0A9E1M1U1-F1
#
_cell.length_a   1.000
_cell.length_b   1.000
_cell.length_c   1.000
_cell.angle_alpha   90.00
_cell.angle_beta   90.00
_cell.angle_gamma   90.00
#
_symmetry.space_group_name_H-M   'P 1'
#
loop_
_entity.id
_entity.type
_entity.pdbx_description
1 polymer ?
#
loop_
_entity_poly.entity_id
_entity_poly.type
_entity_poly.pdbx_seq_one_letter_code
_entity_poly.pdbx_strand_id
1 'polypeptide(L)'
;RKGYLINVQTGSSNPSASTHDLLARLEAQYLGPGRPWSVKIEEAKTSVAGLDSLQAIYEGSGSRIRVIVARGKTLDYVFFFFSSPENFKKHEADFNWLLENFQPVAADKLSGTMGNVLKFNGASLGYMMDYPETWVFEQTGNHSVVFSGKPGTPEYFATVNIQNIGGNDSAALTSQLKRDIARIDGAATFADDTPFHYSKDGRVMQGHQFSVSYNRDGNRYRQWSVAIPRRDGKLIHLWSYAAPDDRFARHAPVAGKMLGTWTIIQ
;
A
#
# COMPACT_ATOMS: atom_id res chain seq x y z
N ARG A 1 -0.84 -4.94 33.41
CA ARG A 1 -1.55 -4.88 32.10
C ARG A 1 -1.15 -3.58 31.41
N LYS A 2 -0.90 -3.53 30.10
CA LYS A 2 -0.39 -2.33 29.38
C LYS A 2 -1.37 -1.15 29.26
N GLY A 3 -2.56 -1.23 29.88
CA GLY A 3 -3.58 -0.17 29.80
C GLY A 3 -4.42 -0.19 28.51
N TYR A 4 -4.24 -1.19 27.65
CA TYR A 4 -5.05 -1.43 26.46
C TYR A 4 -5.28 -2.92 26.22
N LEU A 5 -6.22 -3.25 25.33
CA LEU A 5 -6.51 -4.60 24.85
C LEU A 5 -6.61 -4.58 23.33
N ILE A 6 -5.98 -5.54 22.66
CA ILE A 6 -6.20 -5.82 21.24
C ILE A 6 -6.82 -7.22 21.14
N ASN A 7 -7.89 -7.36 20.35
CA ASN A 7 -8.53 -8.63 20.03
C ASN A 7 -8.71 -8.74 18.53
N VAL A 8 -8.41 -9.90 17.95
CA VAL A 8 -8.65 -10.21 16.55
C VAL A 8 -9.57 -11.42 16.48
N GLN A 9 -10.69 -11.27 15.78
CA GLN A 9 -11.67 -12.31 15.56
C GLN A 9 -11.78 -12.63 14.07
N THR A 10 -12.16 -13.87 13.77
CA THR A 10 -12.44 -14.30 12.40
C THR A 10 -13.81 -14.95 12.31
N GLY A 11 -14.45 -14.79 11.16
CA GLY A 11 -15.68 -15.49 10.80
C GLY A 11 -15.66 -15.86 9.33
N SER A 12 -16.53 -16.78 8.90
CA SER A 12 -16.64 -17.11 7.47
C SER A 12 -17.06 -15.87 6.68
N SER A 13 -16.34 -15.59 5.60
CA SER A 13 -16.64 -14.47 4.70
C SER A 13 -18.00 -14.68 4.05
N ASN A 14 -18.81 -13.62 4.03
CA ASN A 14 -20.03 -13.58 3.22
C ASN A 14 -19.87 -12.57 2.08
N PRO A 15 -19.57 -13.03 0.84
CA PRO A 15 -19.34 -12.15 -0.30
C PRO A 15 -20.52 -11.25 -0.66
N SER A 16 -21.76 -11.61 -0.29
CA SER A 16 -22.95 -10.82 -0.60
C SER A 16 -23.19 -9.67 0.38
N ALA A 17 -22.51 -9.66 1.53
CA ALA A 17 -22.59 -8.57 2.51
C ALA A 17 -21.43 -7.59 2.27
N SER A 18 -21.64 -6.29 2.45
CA SER A 18 -20.54 -5.31 2.42
C SER A 18 -19.78 -5.27 3.75
N THR A 19 -18.60 -4.63 3.78
CA THR A 19 -17.88 -4.32 5.04
C THR A 19 -18.70 -3.40 5.95
N HIS A 20 -19.54 -2.54 5.38
CA HIS A 20 -20.50 -1.74 6.14
C HIS A 20 -21.57 -2.61 6.82
N ASP A 21 -22.09 -3.63 6.14
CA ASP A 21 -23.06 -4.57 6.73
C ASP A 21 -22.46 -5.36 7.90
N LEU A 22 -21.17 -5.72 7.80
CA LEU A 22 -20.45 -6.36 8.90
C LEU A 22 -20.34 -5.42 10.11
N LEU A 23 -19.94 -4.17 9.88
CA LEU A 23 -19.84 -3.18 10.95
C LEU A 23 -21.21 -2.90 11.59
N ALA A 24 -22.26 -2.77 10.79
CA ALA A 24 -23.63 -2.56 11.27
C ALA A 24 -24.13 -3.70 12.17
N ARG A 25 -23.71 -4.95 11.90
CA ARG A 25 -24.02 -6.09 12.79
C ARG A 25 -23.34 -5.96 14.15
N LEU A 26 -22.09 -5.50 14.18
CA LEU A 26 -21.40 -5.24 15.44
C LEU A 26 -22.08 -4.10 16.21
N GLU A 27 -22.47 -3.02 15.52
CA GLU A 27 -23.20 -1.91 16.14
C GLU A 27 -24.55 -2.36 16.71
N ALA A 28 -25.29 -3.20 15.98
CA ALA A 28 -26.54 -3.77 16.46
C ALA A 28 -26.39 -4.60 17.75
N GLN A 29 -25.18 -5.09 18.05
CA GLN A 29 -24.87 -5.82 19.28
C GLN A 29 -24.30 -4.93 20.39
N TYR A 30 -23.42 -3.98 20.06
CA TYR A 30 -22.59 -3.28 21.04
C TYR A 30 -22.86 -1.77 21.17
N LEU A 31 -23.49 -1.14 20.17
CA LEU A 31 -23.78 0.29 20.16
C LEU A 31 -25.18 0.59 20.72
N GLY A 32 -25.28 1.56 21.62
CA GLY A 32 -26.54 2.11 22.12
C GLY A 32 -26.54 2.46 23.62
N PRO A 33 -27.63 3.05 24.13
CA PRO A 33 -27.76 3.39 25.55
C PRO A 33 -27.57 2.16 26.45
N GLY A 34 -26.70 2.27 27.45
CA GLY A 34 -26.41 1.19 28.40
C GLY A 34 -25.57 0.03 27.86
N ARG A 35 -25.08 0.13 26.61
CA ARG A 35 -24.18 -0.87 26.00
C ARG A 35 -22.70 -0.44 26.12
N PRO A 36 -21.75 -1.34 25.83
CA PRO A 36 -20.33 -1.02 25.93
C PRO A 36 -19.89 0.14 25.04
N TRP A 37 -20.54 0.33 23.88
CA TRP A 37 -20.30 1.48 23.00
C TRP A 37 -21.52 2.40 23.08
N SER A 38 -21.33 3.65 23.54
CA SER A 38 -22.43 4.60 23.69
C SER A 38 -22.62 5.43 22.43
N VAL A 39 -21.53 5.84 21.78
CA VAL A 39 -21.54 6.73 20.62
C VAL A 39 -20.45 6.34 19.62
N LYS A 40 -20.74 6.57 18.34
CA LYS A 40 -19.79 6.48 17.23
C LYS A 40 -19.18 7.87 16.97
N ILE A 41 -17.85 7.93 16.96
CA ILE A 41 -17.07 9.16 16.81
C ILE A 41 -16.59 9.33 15.37
N GLU A 42 -16.15 8.23 14.74
CA GLU A 42 -15.52 8.26 13.43
C GLU A 42 -15.89 7.00 12.64
N GLU A 43 -15.99 7.13 11.32
CA GLU A 43 -15.94 6.03 10.37
C GLU A 43 -15.10 6.43 9.16
N ALA A 44 -14.27 5.51 8.68
CA ALA A 44 -13.50 5.71 7.45
C ALA A 44 -13.26 4.39 6.73
N LYS A 45 -13.18 4.44 5.40
CA LYS A 45 -12.60 3.33 4.61
C LYS A 45 -11.11 3.21 4.89
N THR A 46 -10.61 1.99 4.88
CA THR A 46 -9.19 1.69 5.10
C THR A 46 -8.79 0.39 4.38
N SER A 47 -7.57 -0.06 4.59
CA SER A 47 -7.10 -1.37 4.10
C SER A 47 -6.16 -2.00 5.12
N VAL A 48 -6.37 -3.30 5.40
CA VAL A 48 -5.49 -4.11 6.26
C VAL A 48 -4.94 -5.26 5.43
N ALA A 49 -3.61 -5.33 5.30
CA ALA A 49 -2.95 -6.33 4.43
C ALA A 49 -3.50 -6.37 2.98
N GLY A 50 -3.94 -5.22 2.47
CA GLY A 50 -4.55 -5.05 1.15
C GLY A 50 -6.05 -5.33 1.09
N LEU A 51 -6.65 -5.92 2.13
CA LEU A 51 -8.08 -6.27 2.17
C LEU A 51 -8.97 -5.03 2.21
N ASP A 52 -10.11 -5.05 1.50
CA ASP A 52 -11.13 -4.02 1.64
C ASP A 52 -11.60 -3.98 3.09
N SER A 53 -11.50 -2.80 3.71
CA SER A 53 -11.71 -2.65 5.13
C SER A 53 -12.47 -1.37 5.47
N LEU A 54 -13.25 -1.44 6.54
CA LEU A 54 -13.94 -0.30 7.13
C LEU A 54 -13.51 -0.19 8.58
N GLN A 55 -13.17 1.02 9.02
CA GLN A 55 -12.86 1.30 10.42
C GLN A 55 -13.90 2.22 11.02
N ALA A 56 -14.12 2.07 12.33
CA ALA A 56 -14.87 3.02 13.12
C ALA A 56 -14.30 3.16 14.52
N ILE A 57 -14.49 4.35 15.11
CA ILE A 57 -14.11 4.64 16.50
C ILE A 57 -15.38 4.89 17.30
N TYR A 58 -15.46 4.27 18.47
CA TYR A 58 -16.56 4.39 19.41
C TYR A 58 -16.05 4.78 20.79
N GLU A 59 -16.95 5.33 21.61
CA GLU A 59 -16.68 5.60 23.01
C GLU A 59 -17.88 5.20 23.88
N GLY A 60 -17.61 4.64 25.05
CA GLY A 60 -18.61 4.19 26.00
C GLY A 60 -17.98 3.52 27.21
N SER A 61 -18.68 3.56 28.35
CA SER A 61 -18.27 2.89 29.59
C SER A 61 -16.80 3.15 30.02
N GLY A 62 -16.33 4.38 29.84
CA GLY A 62 -14.95 4.77 30.18
C GLY A 62 -13.86 4.24 29.25
N SER A 63 -14.23 3.69 28.09
CA SER A 63 -13.31 3.16 27.08
C SER A 63 -13.55 3.81 25.72
N ARG A 64 -12.48 3.98 24.96
CA ARG A 64 -12.52 4.27 23.52
C ARG A 64 -12.07 3.03 22.75
N ILE A 65 -12.78 2.72 21.67
CA ILE A 65 -12.61 1.50 20.89
C ILE A 65 -12.37 1.87 19.43
N ARG A 66 -11.31 1.34 18.81
CA ARG A 66 -11.19 1.28 17.34
C ARG A 66 -11.58 -0.11 16.88
N VAL A 67 -12.53 -0.19 15.97
CA VAL A 67 -12.94 -1.43 15.31
C VAL A 67 -12.53 -1.33 13.84
N ILE A 68 -11.90 -2.38 13.32
CA ILE A 68 -11.65 -2.52 11.89
C ILE A 68 -12.22 -3.85 11.43
N VAL A 69 -13.10 -3.81 10.43
CA VAL A 69 -13.57 -5.00 9.72
C VAL A 69 -12.84 -5.08 8.39
N ALA A 70 -12.25 -6.24 8.09
CA ALA A 70 -11.52 -6.50 6.85
C ALA A 70 -12.08 -7.74 6.16
N ARG A 71 -12.42 -7.61 4.88
CA ARG A 71 -13.03 -8.68 4.08
C ARG A 71 -11.97 -9.51 3.37
N GLY A 72 -11.81 -10.77 3.77
CA GLY A 72 -11.06 -11.78 3.02
C GLY A 72 -11.96 -12.59 2.09
N LYS A 73 -11.33 -13.47 1.29
CA LYS A 73 -12.03 -14.35 0.34
C LYS A 73 -12.82 -15.47 1.05
N THR A 74 -12.30 -15.94 2.17
CA THR A 74 -12.75 -17.08 2.95
C THR A 74 -13.08 -16.67 4.38
N LEU A 75 -12.34 -15.73 4.98
CA LEU A 75 -12.63 -15.19 6.31
C LEU A 75 -12.84 -13.68 6.28
N ASP A 76 -13.77 -13.23 7.12
CA ASP A 76 -13.83 -11.86 7.59
C ASP A 76 -13.00 -11.73 8.87
N TYR A 77 -12.26 -10.62 8.98
CA TYR A 77 -11.42 -10.32 10.14
C TYR A 77 -11.98 -9.10 10.86
N VAL A 78 -12.08 -9.18 12.18
CA VAL A 78 -12.51 -8.06 13.01
C VAL A 78 -11.45 -7.78 14.05
N PHE A 79 -10.85 -6.59 13.97
CA PHE A 79 -9.86 -6.10 14.92
C PHE A 79 -10.54 -5.15 15.89
N PHE A 80 -10.36 -5.39 17.18
CA PHE A 80 -10.79 -4.49 18.23
C PHE A 80 -9.57 -3.99 18.98
N PHE A 81 -9.52 -2.69 19.21
CA PHE A 81 -8.52 -2.05 20.06
C PHE A 81 -9.22 -1.18 21.10
N PHE A 82 -9.02 -1.49 22.38
CA PHE A 82 -9.62 -0.82 23.53
C PHE A 82 -8.54 -0.11 24.34
N SER A 83 -8.79 1.14 24.73
CA SER A 83 -7.98 1.87 25.71
C SER A 83 -8.86 2.89 26.44
N SER A 84 -8.40 3.42 27.58
CA SER A 84 -9.07 4.61 28.14
C SER A 84 -8.95 5.79 27.17
N PRO A 85 -9.95 6.69 27.09
CA PRO A 85 -9.95 7.82 26.16
C PRO A 85 -8.67 8.68 26.25
N GLU A 86 -8.16 8.90 27.46
CA GLU A 86 -6.97 9.71 27.74
C GLU A 86 -5.67 9.09 27.17
N ASN A 87 -5.59 7.75 27.12
CA ASN A 87 -4.39 7.02 26.69
C ASN A 87 -4.52 6.44 25.28
N PHE A 88 -5.68 6.59 24.65
CA PHE A 88 -5.99 5.94 23.38
C PHE A 88 -4.97 6.26 22.29
N LYS A 89 -4.62 7.54 22.12
CA LYS A 89 -3.62 7.98 21.15
C LYS A 89 -2.20 7.47 21.45
N LYS A 90 -1.84 7.37 22.73
CA LYS A 90 -0.55 6.82 23.16
C LYS A 90 -0.41 5.34 22.80
N HIS A 91 -1.48 4.56 22.96
CA HIS A 91 -1.47 3.13 22.72
C HIS A 91 -1.77 2.74 21.26
N GLU A 92 -2.22 3.69 20.43
CA GLU A 92 -2.58 3.45 19.03
C GLU A 92 -1.40 2.95 18.17
N ALA A 93 -0.16 3.33 18.51
CA ALA A 93 1.04 2.88 17.80
C ALA A 93 1.20 1.34 17.83
N ASP A 94 0.93 0.70 18.98
CA ASP A 94 1.02 -0.76 19.12
C ASP A 94 -0.05 -1.47 18.27
N PHE A 95 -1.24 -0.88 18.16
CA PHE A 95 -2.31 -1.42 17.32
C PHE A 95 -1.99 -1.25 15.83
N ASN A 96 -1.47 -0.10 15.42
CA ASN A 96 -1.04 0.13 14.04
C ASN A 96 0.08 -0.83 13.63
N TRP A 97 1.07 -1.05 14.51
CA TRP A 97 2.12 -2.05 14.27
C TRP A 97 1.54 -3.44 14.03
N LEU A 98 0.52 -3.85 14.80
CA LEU A 98 -0.16 -5.13 14.59
C LEU A 98 -0.85 -5.19 13.22
N LEU A 99 -1.52 -4.11 12.78
CA LEU A 99 -2.19 -4.07 11.47
C LEU A 99 -1.20 -4.11 10.31
N GLU A 100 -0.05 -3.45 10.45
CA GLU A 100 1.03 -3.45 9.46
C GLU A 100 1.69 -4.83 9.31
N ASN A 101 1.78 -5.58 10.41
CA ASN A 101 2.39 -6.92 10.44
C ASN A 101 1.37 -8.05 10.29
N PHE A 102 0.07 -7.73 10.21
CA PHE A 102 -0.97 -8.72 10.06
C PHE A 102 -0.86 -9.43 8.72
N GLN A 103 -0.97 -10.76 8.76
CA GLN A 103 -0.96 -11.62 7.58
C GLN A 103 -2.24 -12.47 7.59
N PRO A 104 -3.20 -12.25 6.67
CA PRO A 104 -4.38 -13.10 6.59
C PRO A 104 -4.00 -14.52 6.15
N VAL A 105 -4.93 -15.46 6.29
CA VAL A 105 -4.69 -16.85 5.84
C VAL A 105 -4.37 -16.87 4.34
N ALA A 106 -3.62 -17.86 3.88
CA ALA A 106 -3.11 -17.89 2.50
C ALA A 106 -4.20 -17.70 1.42
N ALA A 107 -5.41 -18.23 1.66
CA ALA A 107 -6.55 -18.09 0.77
C ALA A 107 -7.12 -16.66 0.70
N ASP A 108 -6.90 -15.87 1.74
CA ASP A 108 -7.40 -14.50 1.90
C ASP A 108 -6.38 -13.44 1.62
N LYS A 109 -5.09 -13.78 1.70
CA LYS A 109 -4.03 -12.92 1.19
C LYS A 109 -4.48 -12.44 -0.17
N LEU A 110 -4.61 -11.12 -0.33
CA LEU A 110 -4.78 -10.56 -1.65
C LEU A 110 -3.64 -11.12 -2.46
N SER A 111 -4.01 -12.06 -3.31
CA SER A 111 -3.16 -12.60 -4.31
C SER A 111 -3.04 -11.47 -5.33
N GLY A 112 -2.24 -10.46 -5.00
CA GLY A 112 -1.32 -9.93 -5.99
C GLY A 112 -0.32 -11.03 -6.33
N THR A 113 -0.76 -12.26 -6.62
CA THR A 113 0.02 -13.22 -7.37
C THR A 113 0.15 -12.59 -8.73
N MET A 114 1.36 -12.53 -9.26
CA MET A 114 1.53 -12.13 -10.65
C MET A 114 0.83 -13.11 -11.62
N GLY A 115 0.18 -14.17 -11.14
CA GLY A 115 -0.39 -15.22 -11.96
C GLY A 115 0.72 -15.90 -12.74
N ASN A 116 0.46 -16.26 -13.99
CA ASN A 116 1.54 -16.53 -14.91
C ASN A 116 2.29 -15.23 -15.17
N VAL A 117 3.62 -15.32 -15.15
CA VAL A 117 4.50 -14.18 -15.38
C VAL A 117 5.01 -14.17 -16.80
N LEU A 118 5.12 -12.97 -17.34
CA LEU A 118 5.93 -12.68 -18.52
C LEU A 118 7.22 -12.03 -18.06
N LYS A 119 8.29 -12.24 -18.84
CA LYS A 119 9.59 -11.64 -18.56
C LYS A 119 9.84 -10.46 -19.47
N PHE A 120 10.08 -9.30 -18.90
CA PHE A 120 10.62 -8.15 -19.61
C PHE A 120 12.14 -8.25 -19.67
N ASN A 121 12.68 -8.31 -20.89
CA ASN A 121 14.11 -8.32 -21.14
C ASN A 121 14.58 -6.95 -21.64
N GLY A 122 14.83 -6.04 -20.69
CA GLY A 122 15.34 -4.70 -20.95
C GLY A 122 16.87 -4.63 -20.93
N ALA A 123 17.57 -5.59 -21.53
CA ALA A 123 19.03 -5.63 -21.47
C ALA A 123 19.69 -4.33 -21.98
N SER A 124 19.13 -3.72 -23.03
CA SER A 124 19.54 -2.40 -23.54
C SER A 124 19.28 -1.25 -22.56
N LEU A 125 18.33 -1.43 -21.64
CA LEU A 125 17.98 -0.47 -20.58
C LEU A 125 18.71 -0.75 -19.26
N GLY A 126 19.47 -1.84 -19.15
CA GLY A 126 20.25 -2.20 -17.97
C GLY A 126 19.49 -3.02 -16.91
N TYR A 127 18.30 -3.55 -17.22
CA TYR A 127 17.56 -4.37 -16.27
C TYR A 127 16.64 -5.43 -16.90
N MET A 128 16.19 -6.38 -16.09
CA MET A 128 15.12 -7.32 -16.39
C MET A 128 14.07 -7.29 -15.27
N MET A 129 12.84 -7.66 -15.57
CA MET A 129 11.78 -7.73 -14.55
C MET A 129 10.69 -8.71 -14.98
N ASP A 130 10.10 -9.42 -14.03
CA ASP A 130 8.90 -10.21 -14.29
C ASP A 130 7.66 -9.34 -14.03
N TYR A 131 6.62 -9.56 -14.82
CA TYR A 131 5.35 -8.85 -14.70
C TYR A 131 4.20 -9.81 -15.00
N PRO A 132 2.99 -9.58 -14.46
CA PRO A 132 1.85 -10.47 -14.68
C PRO A 132 1.41 -10.47 -16.16
N GLU A 133 0.99 -11.62 -16.68
CA GLU A 133 0.47 -11.75 -18.07
C GLU A 133 -0.81 -10.92 -18.34
N THR A 134 -1.49 -10.50 -17.27
CA THR A 134 -2.65 -9.61 -17.33
C THR A 134 -2.26 -8.15 -17.55
N TRP A 135 -0.98 -7.81 -17.36
CA TRP A 135 -0.44 -6.50 -17.64
C TRP A 135 0.20 -6.47 -19.02
N VAL A 136 0.28 -5.28 -19.58
CA VAL A 136 1.01 -4.95 -20.80
C VAL A 136 2.14 -3.99 -20.46
N PHE A 137 3.11 -3.85 -21.36
CA PHE A 137 4.11 -2.80 -21.24
C PHE A 137 4.21 -1.99 -22.52
N GLU A 138 4.56 -0.73 -22.36
CA GLU A 138 4.89 0.21 -23.43
C GLU A 138 6.23 0.85 -23.12
N GLN A 139 7.14 0.84 -24.11
CA GLN A 139 8.37 1.60 -24.00
C GLN A 139 8.13 3.02 -24.54
N THR A 140 8.21 4.00 -23.65
CA THR A 140 8.03 5.42 -23.99
C THR A 140 9.41 6.06 -24.21
N GLY A 141 9.76 6.28 -25.47
CA GLY A 141 11.08 6.78 -25.86
C GLY A 141 12.21 5.78 -25.60
N ASN A 142 13.43 6.29 -25.40
CA ASN A 142 14.64 5.44 -25.28
C ASN A 142 14.96 5.02 -23.85
N HIS A 143 14.25 5.55 -22.85
CA HIS A 143 14.70 5.51 -21.44
C HIS A 143 13.58 5.23 -20.44
N SER A 144 12.35 4.98 -20.88
CA SER A 144 11.20 4.78 -20.01
C SER A 144 10.38 3.57 -20.45
N VAL A 145 9.95 2.75 -19.49
CA VAL A 145 9.03 1.63 -19.71
C VAL A 145 7.90 1.73 -18.71
N VAL A 146 6.68 1.69 -19.20
CA VAL A 146 5.46 1.70 -18.38
C VAL A 146 4.79 0.35 -18.50
N PHE A 147 4.56 -0.30 -17.36
CA PHE A 147 3.74 -1.49 -17.24
C PHE A 147 2.41 -1.08 -16.64
N SER A 148 1.31 -1.62 -17.16
CA SER A 148 -0.04 -1.34 -16.66
C SER A 148 -0.98 -2.51 -16.93
N GLY A 149 -2.14 -2.48 -16.28
CA GLY A 149 -3.26 -3.32 -16.68
C GLY A 149 -3.67 -3.16 -18.15
N LYS A 150 -4.37 -4.15 -18.71
CA LYS A 150 -4.96 -4.00 -20.05
C LYS A 150 -6.03 -2.90 -20.08
N PRO A 151 -6.20 -2.16 -21.19
CA PRO A 151 -7.29 -1.19 -21.33
C PRO A 151 -8.65 -1.80 -20.99
N GLY A 152 -9.47 -1.06 -20.23
CA GLY A 152 -10.79 -1.50 -19.78
C GLY A 152 -10.80 -2.34 -18.50
N THR A 153 -9.64 -2.63 -17.89
CA THR A 153 -9.55 -3.37 -16.62
C THR A 153 -9.40 -2.43 -15.41
N PRO A 154 -9.78 -2.87 -14.19
CA PRO A 154 -9.54 -2.11 -12.96
C PRO A 154 -8.07 -1.74 -12.73
N GLU A 155 -7.15 -2.63 -13.13
CA GLU A 155 -5.70 -2.46 -13.02
C GLU A 155 -5.09 -1.52 -14.08
N TYR A 156 -5.86 -1.03 -15.06
CA TYR A 156 -5.35 -0.15 -16.12
C TYR A 156 -4.67 1.13 -15.58
N PHE A 157 -5.23 1.70 -14.52
CA PHE A 157 -4.70 2.92 -13.88
C PHE A 157 -3.63 2.62 -12.81
N ALA A 158 -3.36 1.35 -12.52
CA ALA A 158 -2.22 0.94 -11.72
C ALA A 158 -1.04 0.77 -12.67
N THR A 159 -0.01 1.59 -12.49
CA THR A 159 1.14 1.63 -13.39
C THR A 159 2.43 1.41 -12.62
N VAL A 160 3.35 0.64 -13.21
CA VAL A 160 4.76 0.58 -12.80
C VAL A 160 5.58 1.22 -13.91
N ASN A 161 6.23 2.34 -13.62
CA ASN A 161 7.07 3.07 -14.55
C ASN A 161 8.54 2.93 -14.13
N ILE A 162 9.42 2.61 -15.08
CA ILE A 162 10.86 2.51 -14.85
C ILE A 162 11.58 3.44 -15.82
N GLN A 163 12.37 4.36 -15.27
CA GLN A 163 13.10 5.38 -16.02
C GLN A 163 14.60 5.31 -15.76
N ASN A 164 15.38 5.55 -16.81
CA ASN A 164 16.82 5.81 -16.71
C ASN A 164 17.05 7.32 -16.70
N ILE A 165 17.52 7.85 -15.58
CA ILE A 165 17.75 9.28 -15.37
C ILE A 165 19.25 9.53 -15.20
N GLY A 166 19.77 10.59 -15.81
CA GLY A 166 21.18 10.98 -15.63
C GLY A 166 21.49 11.35 -14.18
N GLY A 167 22.62 10.86 -13.66
CA GLY A 167 23.09 11.17 -12.31
C GLY A 167 23.54 9.94 -11.54
N ASN A 168 24.00 10.16 -10.30
CA ASN A 168 24.48 9.10 -9.39
C ASN A 168 24.02 9.29 -7.94
N ASP A 169 23.32 10.39 -7.62
CA ASP A 169 22.80 10.68 -6.30
C ASP A 169 21.27 10.44 -6.27
N SER A 170 20.88 9.28 -5.75
CA SER A 170 19.47 8.89 -5.60
C SER A 170 18.71 9.73 -4.58
N ALA A 171 19.38 10.25 -3.53
CA ALA A 171 18.77 11.14 -2.56
C ALA A 171 18.49 12.52 -3.15
N ALA A 172 19.42 13.05 -3.96
CA ALA A 172 19.21 14.30 -4.69
C ALA A 172 18.08 14.17 -5.72
N LEU A 173 18.05 13.06 -6.47
CA LEU A 173 16.99 12.80 -7.44
C LEU A 173 15.61 12.71 -6.79
N THR A 174 15.46 11.93 -5.72
CA THR A 174 14.17 11.82 -5.01
C THR A 174 13.76 13.15 -4.38
N SER A 175 14.71 13.92 -3.85
CA SER A 175 14.45 15.29 -3.36
C SER A 175 13.96 16.23 -4.46
N GLN A 176 14.53 16.14 -5.66
CA GLN A 176 14.07 16.90 -6.82
C GLN A 176 12.65 16.48 -7.22
N LEU A 177 12.37 15.18 -7.31
CA LEU A 177 11.05 14.67 -7.66
C LEU A 177 9.98 15.11 -6.66
N LYS A 178 10.27 15.08 -5.35
CA LYS A 178 9.35 15.59 -4.31
C LYS A 178 9.05 17.08 -4.51
N ARG A 179 10.04 17.91 -4.85
CA ARG A 179 9.83 19.33 -5.16
C ARG A 179 8.97 19.54 -6.40
N ASP A 180 9.18 18.74 -7.44
CA ASP A 180 8.40 18.85 -8.68
C ASP A 180 6.94 18.44 -8.44
N ILE A 181 6.69 17.38 -7.67
CA ILE A 181 5.34 16.98 -7.25
C ILE A 181 4.68 18.07 -6.40
N ALA A 182 5.38 18.61 -5.40
CA ALA A 182 4.86 19.66 -4.52
C ALA A 182 4.55 20.98 -5.27
N ARG A 183 5.23 21.24 -6.40
CA ARG A 183 4.95 22.39 -7.26
C ARG A 183 3.65 22.20 -8.05
N ILE A 184 3.36 20.98 -8.47
CA ILE A 184 2.14 20.62 -9.21
C ILE A 184 0.95 20.53 -8.26
N ASP A 185 1.15 19.90 -7.10
CA ASP A 185 0.15 19.76 -6.05
C ASP A 185 0.72 20.20 -4.70
N GLY A 186 0.38 21.43 -4.29
CA GLY A 186 0.78 21.97 -2.99
C GLY A 186 0.18 21.22 -1.79
N ALA A 187 -0.81 20.36 -2.01
CA ALA A 187 -1.40 19.50 -0.98
C ALA A 187 -0.78 18.08 -0.95
N ALA A 188 0.29 17.83 -1.72
CA ALA A 188 0.96 16.55 -1.73
C ALA A 188 1.52 16.18 -0.34
N THR A 189 1.34 14.92 0.05
CA THR A 189 1.78 14.40 1.35
C THR A 189 2.80 13.29 1.14
N PHE A 190 3.99 13.45 1.71
CA PHE A 190 5.12 12.54 1.55
C PHE A 190 5.28 11.64 2.78
N ALA A 191 5.66 10.39 2.57
CA ALA A 191 5.89 9.37 3.59
C ALA A 191 7.07 8.45 3.18
N ASP A 192 7.52 7.59 4.09
CA ASP A 192 8.51 6.53 3.84
C ASP A 192 9.83 6.97 3.19
N ASP A 193 10.22 8.23 3.40
CA ASP A 193 11.39 8.88 2.83
C ASP A 193 12.67 8.35 3.48
N THR A 194 13.23 7.28 2.92
CA THR A 194 14.26 6.46 3.58
C THR A 194 15.25 5.84 2.59
N PRO A 195 16.45 5.44 3.04
CA PRO A 195 17.35 4.62 2.22
C PRO A 195 16.72 3.30 1.80
N PHE A 196 16.97 2.89 0.55
CA PHE A 196 16.51 1.61 0.01
C PHE A 196 17.70 0.66 -0.23
N HIS A 197 17.61 -0.56 0.29
CA HIS A 197 18.66 -1.57 0.15
C HIS A 197 18.29 -2.55 -0.95
N TYR A 198 18.99 -2.50 -2.08
CA TYR A 198 18.88 -3.51 -3.13
C TYR A 198 19.86 -4.64 -2.85
N SER A 199 19.37 -5.89 -2.85
CA SER A 199 20.20 -7.09 -2.75
C SER A 199 19.64 -8.18 -3.66
N LYS A 200 20.39 -8.52 -4.72
CA LYS A 200 20.00 -9.57 -5.67
C LYS A 200 21.15 -10.11 -6.48
N ASP A 201 21.19 -11.43 -6.68
CA ASP A 201 22.24 -12.13 -7.44
C ASP A 201 23.65 -11.72 -7.00
N GLY A 202 23.86 -11.60 -5.69
CA GLY A 202 25.13 -11.15 -5.09
C GLY A 202 25.46 -9.66 -5.30
N ARG A 203 24.59 -8.88 -5.93
CA ARG A 203 24.73 -7.43 -6.08
C ARG A 203 24.02 -6.71 -4.95
N VAL A 204 24.78 -5.89 -4.23
CA VAL A 204 24.26 -4.94 -3.24
C VAL A 204 24.43 -3.52 -3.78
N MET A 205 23.38 -2.71 -3.68
CA MET A 205 23.36 -1.29 -4.06
C MET A 205 22.51 -0.50 -3.07
N GLN A 206 22.92 0.74 -2.81
CA GLN A 206 22.19 1.67 -1.96
C GLN A 206 21.40 2.65 -2.82
N GLY A 207 20.11 2.69 -2.60
CA GLY A 207 19.17 3.59 -3.24
C GLY A 207 18.43 4.47 -2.23
N HIS A 208 17.41 5.15 -2.71
CA HIS A 208 16.51 5.96 -1.90
C HIS A 208 15.07 5.69 -2.31
N GLN A 209 14.14 5.69 -1.38
CA GLN A 209 12.72 5.53 -1.66
C GLN A 209 11.88 6.59 -0.94
N PHE A 210 10.66 6.78 -1.44
CA PHE A 210 9.62 7.52 -0.75
C PHE A 210 8.24 7.11 -1.27
N SER A 211 7.22 7.40 -0.49
CA SER A 211 5.80 7.32 -0.86
C SER A 211 5.21 8.72 -0.91
N VAL A 212 4.22 8.95 -1.77
CA VAL A 212 3.50 10.24 -1.86
C VAL A 212 2.03 10.03 -2.19
N SER A 213 1.16 10.83 -1.59
CA SER A 213 -0.23 11.01 -2.05
C SER A 213 -0.39 12.42 -2.63
N TYR A 214 -0.98 12.52 -3.82
CA TYR A 214 -1.12 13.79 -4.54
C TYR A 214 -2.36 13.77 -5.44
N ASN A 215 -2.80 14.95 -5.86
CA ASN A 215 -3.91 15.15 -6.79
C ASN A 215 -3.39 15.31 -8.22
N ARG A 216 -4.05 14.61 -9.15
CA ARG A 216 -3.81 14.73 -10.59
C ARG A 216 -5.14 14.63 -11.33
N ASP A 217 -5.43 15.62 -12.17
CA ASP A 217 -6.65 15.66 -12.99
C ASP A 217 -7.93 15.42 -12.17
N GLY A 218 -8.00 16.06 -10.99
CA GLY A 218 -9.15 15.95 -10.07
C GLY A 218 -9.23 14.64 -9.27
N ASN A 219 -8.29 13.72 -9.45
CA ASN A 219 -8.27 12.42 -8.77
C ASN A 219 -7.09 12.32 -7.80
N ARG A 220 -7.31 11.69 -6.64
CA ARG A 220 -6.26 11.42 -5.67
C ARG A 220 -5.49 10.15 -6.08
N TYR A 221 -4.17 10.28 -6.19
CA TYR A 221 -3.25 9.20 -6.48
C TYR A 221 -2.34 8.94 -5.29
N ARG A 222 -1.84 7.71 -5.22
CA ARG A 222 -0.69 7.32 -4.41
C ARG A 222 0.40 6.78 -5.30
N GLN A 223 1.64 7.07 -4.92
CA GLN A 223 2.83 6.60 -5.60
C GLN A 223 3.88 6.11 -4.58
N TRP A 224 4.59 5.05 -4.94
CA TRP A 224 5.78 4.54 -4.27
C TRP A 224 6.93 4.55 -5.27
N SER A 225 8.03 5.22 -4.94
CA SER A 225 9.18 5.39 -5.81
C SER A 225 10.45 4.84 -5.16
N VAL A 226 11.28 4.17 -5.97
CA VAL A 226 12.59 3.63 -5.60
C VAL A 226 13.62 4.05 -6.64
N ALA A 227 14.66 4.77 -6.20
CA ALA A 227 15.75 5.25 -7.03
C ALA A 227 17.05 4.50 -6.68
N ILE A 228 17.66 3.83 -7.64
CA ILE A 228 18.90 3.07 -7.47
C ILE A 228 19.95 3.56 -8.46
N PRO A 229 21.10 4.11 -8.00
CA PRO A 229 22.19 4.49 -8.89
C PRO A 229 22.84 3.25 -9.49
N ARG A 230 23.17 3.30 -10.78
CA ARG A 230 23.96 2.27 -11.45
C ARG A 230 25.41 2.31 -10.97
N ARG A 231 26.07 1.15 -11.04
CA ARG A 231 27.48 1.02 -10.62
C ARG A 231 28.45 1.84 -11.46
N ASP A 232 28.09 2.15 -12.71
CA ASP A 232 28.88 3.02 -13.57
C ASP A 232 28.85 4.50 -13.17
N GLY A 233 27.97 4.86 -12.22
CA GLY A 233 27.84 6.22 -11.69
C GLY A 233 27.32 7.25 -12.70
N LYS A 234 26.68 6.81 -13.80
CA LYS A 234 26.18 7.70 -14.84
C LYS A 234 24.67 7.87 -14.85
N LEU A 235 23.96 6.83 -14.42
CA LEU A 235 22.51 6.78 -14.45
C LEU A 235 21.95 6.29 -13.12
N ILE A 236 20.71 6.70 -12.85
CA ILE A 236 19.85 6.18 -11.80
C ILE A 236 18.67 5.49 -12.46
N HIS A 237 18.37 4.28 -12.03
CA HIS A 237 17.09 3.67 -12.31
C HIS A 237 16.05 4.18 -11.31
N LEU A 238 15.01 4.84 -11.82
CA LEU A 238 13.84 5.24 -11.06
C LEU A 238 12.69 4.28 -11.37
N TRP A 239 12.39 3.40 -10.43
CA TRP A 239 11.17 2.58 -10.44
C TRP A 239 10.08 3.31 -9.67
N SER A 240 8.86 3.38 -10.20
CA SER A 240 7.73 4.02 -9.53
C SER A 240 6.44 3.27 -9.80
N TYR A 241 5.76 2.87 -8.73
CA TYR A 241 4.40 2.36 -8.78
C TYR A 241 3.41 3.47 -8.43
N ALA A 242 2.43 3.73 -9.28
CA ALA A 242 1.38 4.71 -9.04
C ALA A 242 -0.01 4.14 -9.36
N ALA A 243 -1.01 4.49 -8.55
CA ALA A 243 -2.40 4.14 -8.79
C ALA A 243 -3.35 5.16 -8.13
N PRO A 244 -4.63 5.22 -8.56
CA PRO A 244 -5.68 5.89 -7.81
C PRO A 244 -5.72 5.39 -6.36
N ASP A 245 -5.99 6.29 -5.41
CA ASP A 245 -5.92 6.01 -3.97
C ASP A 245 -6.76 4.79 -3.55
N ASP A 246 -7.97 4.66 -4.12
CA ASP A 246 -8.91 3.56 -3.89
C ASP A 246 -8.44 2.20 -4.44
N ARG A 247 -7.44 2.19 -5.32
CA ARG A 247 -6.90 1.00 -5.98
C ARG A 247 -5.46 0.70 -5.57
N PHE A 248 -4.76 1.65 -4.96
CA PHE A 248 -3.35 1.52 -4.62
C PHE A 248 -3.08 0.31 -3.73
N ALA A 249 -3.80 0.17 -2.62
CA ALA A 249 -3.59 -0.93 -1.68
C ALA A 249 -3.87 -2.31 -2.31
N ARG A 250 -4.80 -2.37 -3.28
CA ARG A 250 -5.17 -3.60 -3.99
C ARG A 250 -4.06 -4.10 -4.91
N HIS A 251 -3.38 -3.19 -5.63
CA HIS A 251 -2.38 -3.56 -6.63
C HIS A 251 -0.93 -3.39 -6.16
N ALA A 252 -0.69 -2.71 -5.03
CA ALA A 252 0.63 -2.60 -4.42
C ALA A 252 1.34 -3.96 -4.21
N PRO A 253 0.65 -5.06 -3.80
CA PRO A 253 1.31 -6.36 -3.69
C PRO A 253 1.84 -6.92 -5.03
N VAL A 254 1.17 -6.62 -6.15
CA VAL A 254 1.64 -7.01 -7.50
C VAL A 254 2.90 -6.21 -7.85
N ALA A 255 2.84 -4.89 -7.69
CA ALA A 255 3.98 -4.01 -7.96
C ALA A 255 5.19 -4.34 -7.07
N GLY A 256 4.97 -4.67 -5.79
CA GLY A 256 6.02 -5.14 -4.88
C GLY A 256 6.67 -6.45 -5.34
N LYS A 257 5.90 -7.38 -5.91
CA LYS A 257 6.48 -8.60 -6.52
C LYS A 257 7.25 -8.29 -7.79
N MET A 258 6.74 -7.39 -8.65
CA MET A 258 7.49 -6.91 -9.81
C MET A 258 8.84 -6.32 -9.37
N LEU A 259 8.84 -5.41 -8.39
CA LEU A 259 10.07 -4.86 -7.81
C LEU A 259 10.99 -5.96 -7.25
N GLY A 260 10.43 -6.96 -6.56
CA GLY A 260 11.20 -8.12 -6.07
C GLY A 260 11.83 -8.96 -7.18
N THR A 261 11.24 -9.01 -8.38
CA THR A 261 11.81 -9.69 -9.56
C THR A 261 12.71 -8.79 -10.42
N TRP A 262 12.71 -7.48 -10.17
CA TRP A 262 13.58 -6.53 -10.84
C TRP A 262 15.05 -6.90 -10.62
N THR A 263 15.80 -7.00 -11.71
CA THR A 263 17.20 -7.43 -11.74
C THR A 263 17.99 -6.41 -12.53
N ILE A 264 18.85 -5.66 -11.86
CA ILE A 264 19.76 -4.69 -12.48
C ILE A 264 21.01 -5.44 -12.95
N ILE A 265 21.31 -5.33 -14.25
CA ILE A 265 22.38 -6.12 -14.89
C ILE A 265 23.69 -5.34 -15.08
N GLN A 266 23.69 -4.02 -14.86
CA GLN A 266 24.86 -3.14 -15.09
C GLN A 266 25.21 -2.29 -13.87
#